data_AF-A0A3B9BXM7-F1
#
_entry.id   AF-A0A3B9BXM7-F1
#
_cell.length_a   1.000
_cell.length_b   1.000
_cell.length_c   1.000
_cell.angle_alpha   90.00
_cell.angle_beta   90.00
_cell.angle_gamma   90.00
#
_symmetry.space_group_name_H-M   'P 1'
#
loop_
_entity.id
_entity.type
_entity.pdbx_description
1 polymer ?
#
loop_
_entity_poly.entity_id
_entity_poly.type
_entity_poly.pdbx_seq_one_letter_code
_entity_poly.pdbx_strand_id
1 'polypeptide(L)'
;MTRALFPNLAGLQPLTDTARNISYFVVMTLLIIIVGQLQSWNVALALVNLCLISSIMALGVNIQWGYAGLLNVGIMGFAALGGVAAVLIAADPITDAWSAGALGIFVAFMVAVVTVMAAMYTYRTMPKSNARGL
;
A
#
# COMPACT_ATOMS: atom_id res chain seq x y z
N MET A 1 14.75 14.74 23.11
CA MET A 1 15.90 15.39 22.44
C MET A 1 15.55 16.77 21.85
N THR A 2 14.33 17.01 21.36
CA THR A 2 13.90 18.30 20.75
C THR A 2 13.91 19.51 21.68
N ARG A 3 13.76 19.32 23.00
CA ARG A 3 13.76 20.42 23.99
C ARG A 3 15.12 21.09 24.22
N ALA A 4 16.23 20.44 23.86
CA ALA A 4 17.57 21.01 24.02
C ALA A 4 17.99 21.90 22.84
N LEU A 5 17.37 21.73 21.66
CA LEU A 5 17.78 22.40 20.43
C LEU A 5 17.08 23.75 20.21
N PHE A 6 15.93 23.98 20.86
CA PHE A 6 15.12 25.19 20.67
C PHE A 6 14.61 25.76 22.01
N PRO A 7 15.48 26.46 22.78
CA PRO A 7 15.12 26.99 24.10
C PRO A 7 13.97 28.01 24.04
N ASN A 8 13.80 28.73 22.93
CA ASN A 8 12.70 29.70 22.74
C ASN A 8 11.35 29.07 22.37
N LEU A 9 11.30 27.78 22.02
CA LEU A 9 10.06 27.05 21.74
C LEU A 9 9.50 26.36 23.00
N ALA A 10 10.22 26.40 24.13
CA ALA A 10 9.83 25.74 25.37
C ALA A 10 8.57 26.34 26.05
N GLY A 11 8.21 27.58 25.70
CA GLY A 11 7.02 28.28 26.22
C GLY A 11 5.76 28.15 25.37
N LEU A 12 5.86 27.61 24.15
CA LEU A 12 4.68 27.32 23.32
C LEU A 12 4.10 25.98 23.76
N GLN A 13 2.88 26.00 24.28
CA GLN A 13 2.17 24.75 24.54
C GLN A 13 2.02 23.99 23.21
N PRO A 14 2.50 22.74 23.12
CA PRO A 14 2.22 21.93 21.94
C PRO A 14 0.71 21.78 21.79
N LEU A 15 0.22 21.79 20.54
CA LEU A 15 -1.17 21.49 20.25
C LEU A 15 -1.55 20.16 20.92
N THR A 16 -2.77 20.06 21.43
CA THR A 16 -3.31 18.79 21.91
C THR A 16 -3.23 17.75 20.78
N ASP A 17 -3.00 16.48 21.12
CA ASP A 17 -2.79 15.43 20.11
C ASP A 17 -3.94 15.39 19.08
N THR A 18 -5.17 15.61 19.54
CA THR A 18 -6.35 15.75 18.68
C THR A 18 -6.26 16.94 17.73
N ALA A 19 -5.89 18.13 18.22
CA ALA A 19 -5.77 19.32 17.40
C ALA A 19 -4.64 19.20 16.36
N ARG A 20 -3.53 18.54 16.73
CA ARG A 20 -2.43 18.23 15.81
C ARG A 20 -2.86 17.25 14.72
N ASN A 21 -3.62 16.21 15.05
CA ASN A 21 -4.09 15.25 14.05
C ASN A 21 -5.08 15.90 13.08
N ILE A 22 -6.03 16.69 13.59
CA ILE A 22 -6.99 17.43 12.76
C ILE A 22 -6.26 18.40 11.82
N SER A 23 -5.23 19.10 12.29
CA SER A 23 -4.49 20.04 11.45
C SER A 23 -3.80 19.36 10.26
N TYR A 24 -3.28 18.14 10.41
CA TYR A 24 -2.73 17.38 9.29
C TYR A 24 -3.77 17.05 8.21
N PHE A 25 -4.98 16.62 8.60
CA PHE A 25 -6.05 16.33 7.64
C PHE A 25 -6.53 17.59 6.92
N VAL A 26 -6.63 18.71 7.63
CA VAL A 26 -7.03 20.00 7.04
C VAL A 26 -6.00 20.46 6.02
N VAL A 27 -4.71 20.43 6.37
CA VAL A 27 -3.63 20.82 5.45
C VAL A 27 -3.65 19.93 4.20
N MET A 28 -3.79 18.62 4.36
CA MET A 28 -3.83 17.70 3.22
C MET A 28 -5.02 17.96 2.30
N THR A 29 -6.20 18.21 2.87
CA THR A 29 -7.42 18.53 2.09
C THR A 29 -7.24 19.82 1.29
N LEU A 30 -6.64 20.85 1.90
CA LEU A 30 -6.33 22.10 1.22
C LEU A 30 -5.36 21.91 0.06
N LEU A 31 -4.30 21.11 0.26
CA LEU A 31 -3.35 20.80 -0.81
C LEU A 31 -4.02 20.12 -2.01
N ILE A 32 -4.94 19.18 -1.76
CA ILE A 32 -5.70 18.50 -2.84
C ILE A 32 -6.59 19.49 -3.60
N ILE A 33 -7.28 20.40 -2.89
CA ILE A 33 -8.11 21.44 -3.52
C ILE A 33 -7.23 22.36 -4.38
N ILE A 34 -6.07 22.78 -3.88
CA ILE A 34 -5.12 23.62 -4.63
C ILE A 34 -4.69 22.92 -5.92
N VAL A 35 -4.37 21.62 -5.88
CA VAL A 35 -4.04 20.85 -7.09
C VAL A 35 -5.22 20.78 -8.07
N GLY A 36 -6.44 20.63 -7.55
CA GLY A 36 -7.66 20.66 -8.38
C GLY A 36 -7.85 21.97 -9.14
N GLN A 37 -7.50 23.09 -8.52
CA GLN A 37 -7.57 24.43 -9.14
C GLN A 37 -6.40 24.71 -10.09
N LEU A 38 -5.17 24.30 -9.73
CA LEU A 38 -3.96 24.64 -10.48
C LEU A 38 -3.65 23.68 -11.64
N GLN A 39 -3.94 22.39 -11.51
CA GLN A 39 -3.67 21.39 -12.54
C GLN A 39 -4.96 20.94 -13.22
N SER A 40 -5.77 20.15 -12.52
CA SER A 40 -7.10 19.73 -12.96
C SER A 40 -7.77 18.91 -11.87
N TRP A 41 -9.10 18.87 -11.93
CA TRP A 41 -9.89 17.99 -11.08
C TRP A 41 -9.60 16.50 -11.31
N ASN A 42 -9.25 16.09 -12.53
CA ASN A 42 -8.90 14.70 -12.81
C ASN A 42 -7.60 14.27 -12.10
N VAL A 43 -6.57 15.13 -12.11
CA VAL A 43 -5.31 14.87 -11.39
C VAL A 43 -5.54 14.88 -9.88
N ALA A 44 -6.37 15.80 -9.36
CA ALA A 44 -6.72 15.83 -7.95
C ALA A 44 -7.46 14.55 -7.50
N LEU A 45 -8.41 14.06 -8.29
CA LEU A 45 -9.11 12.79 -8.01
C LEU A 45 -8.17 11.58 -8.08
N ALA A 46 -7.23 11.56 -9.03
CA ALA A 46 -6.20 10.53 -9.10
C ALA A 46 -5.28 10.56 -7.86
N LEU A 47 -4.91 11.75 -7.38
CA LEU A 47 -4.15 11.92 -6.14
C LEU A 47 -4.93 11.44 -4.91
N VAL A 48 -6.22 11.77 -4.80
CA VAL A 48 -7.09 11.25 -3.74
C VAL A 48 -7.09 9.72 -3.75
N ASN A 49 -7.24 9.11 -4.92
CA ASN A 49 -7.19 7.65 -5.07
C ASN A 49 -5.85 7.09 -4.56
N LEU A 50 -4.72 7.69 -4.98
CA LEU A 50 -3.39 7.28 -4.52
C LEU A 50 -3.22 7.44 -3.00
N CYS A 51 -3.73 8.52 -2.41
CA CYS A 51 -3.69 8.76 -0.97
C CYS A 51 -4.50 7.72 -0.19
N LEU A 52 -5.69 7.33 -0.69
CA LEU A 52 -6.53 6.30 -0.08
C LEU A 52 -5.86 4.93 -0.12
N ILE A 53 -5.29 4.55 -1.27
CA ILE A 53 -4.52 3.30 -1.39
C ILE A 53 -3.35 3.31 -0.41
N SER A 54 -2.57 4.41 -0.36
CA SER A 54 -1.43 4.56 0.54
C SER A 54 -1.80 4.47 2.02
N SER A 55 -2.92 5.06 2.43
CA SER A 55 -3.37 5.01 3.83
C SER A 55 -3.84 3.60 4.24
N ILE A 56 -4.51 2.86 3.36
CA ILE A 56 -4.83 1.45 3.59
C ILE A 56 -3.55 0.60 3.67
N MET A 57 -2.58 0.85 2.77
CA MET A 57 -1.29 0.15 2.80
C MET A 57 -0.54 0.40 4.11
N ALA A 58 -0.45 1.65 4.56
CA ALA A 58 0.19 2.01 5.82
C ALA A 58 -0.47 1.33 7.02
N LEU A 59 -1.81 1.25 7.05
CA LEU A 59 -2.57 0.54 8.08
C LEU A 59 -2.29 -0.97 8.05
N GLY A 60 -2.29 -1.59 6.87
CA GLY A 60 -1.96 -3.01 6.70
C GLY A 60 -0.53 -3.36 7.14
N VAL A 61 0.45 -2.49 6.85
CA VAL A 61 1.84 -2.66 7.32
C VAL A 61 1.94 -2.54 8.82
N ASN A 62 1.26 -1.56 9.40
CA ASN A 62 1.25 -1.35 10.83
C ASN A 62 0.66 -2.56 11.58
N ILE A 63 -0.38 -3.20 11.03
CA ILE A 63 -0.98 -4.42 11.60
C ILE A 63 -0.06 -5.65 11.47
N GLN A 64 0.55 -5.88 10.31
CA GLN A 64 1.40 -7.05 10.09
C GLN A 64 2.67 -7.01 10.95
N TRP A 65 3.26 -5.82 11.13
CA TRP A 65 4.42 -5.65 12.01
C TRP A 65 4.01 -5.58 13.48
N GLY A 66 2.86 -4.97 13.79
CA GLY A 66 2.36 -4.78 15.15
C GLY A 66 1.81 -6.04 15.82
N TYR A 67 1.28 -7.01 15.07
CA TYR A 67 0.65 -8.23 15.63
C TYR A 67 1.33 -9.55 15.26
N ALA A 68 1.94 -9.65 14.08
CA ALA A 68 2.47 -10.92 13.58
C ALA A 68 4.00 -10.95 13.39
N GLY A 69 4.68 -9.79 13.39
CA GLY A 69 6.12 -9.71 13.15
C GLY A 69 6.58 -10.21 11.76
N LEU A 70 5.64 -10.46 10.84
CA LEU A 70 5.88 -11.06 9.53
C LEU A 70 6.23 -10.00 8.46
N LEU A 71 7.05 -10.38 7.48
CA LEU A 71 7.50 -9.52 6.38
C LEU A 71 6.34 -9.05 5.48
N ASN A 72 6.25 -7.73 5.29
CA ASN A 72 5.19 -7.02 4.58
C ASN A 72 5.36 -6.99 3.04
N VAL A 73 5.54 -8.15 2.41
CA VAL A 73 5.72 -8.21 0.94
C VAL A 73 4.36 -8.29 0.22
N GLY A 74 3.36 -8.90 0.86
CA GLY A 74 2.05 -9.14 0.24
C GLY A 74 1.24 -7.88 -0.08
N ILE A 75 1.28 -6.85 0.78
CA ILE A 75 0.46 -5.63 0.59
C ILE A 75 0.90 -4.83 -0.64
N MET A 76 2.21 -4.67 -0.85
CA MET A 76 2.72 -4.00 -2.05
C MET A 76 2.40 -4.80 -3.33
N GLY A 77 2.47 -6.14 -3.27
CA GLY A 77 2.10 -7.00 -4.40
C GLY A 77 0.62 -6.89 -4.78
N PHE A 78 -0.29 -6.95 -3.81
CA PHE A 78 -1.73 -6.84 -4.08
C PHE A 78 -2.16 -5.41 -4.45
N ALA A 79 -1.50 -4.38 -3.91
CA ALA A 79 -1.73 -2.99 -4.32
C ALA A 79 -1.31 -2.77 -5.79
N ALA A 80 -0.16 -3.31 -6.20
CA ALA A 80 0.28 -3.27 -7.60
C ALA A 80 -0.72 -4.01 -8.52
N LEU A 81 -1.19 -5.20 -8.13
CA LEU A 81 -2.21 -5.95 -8.87
C LEU A 81 -3.54 -5.18 -8.97
N GLY A 82 -3.99 -4.52 -7.90
CA GLY A 82 -5.19 -3.69 -7.91
C GLY A 82 -5.08 -2.48 -8.82
N GLY A 83 -3.92 -1.81 -8.84
CA GLY A 83 -3.64 -0.71 -9.76
C GLY A 83 -3.66 -1.15 -11.22
N VAL A 84 -3.03 -2.28 -11.54
CA VAL A 84 -3.05 -2.88 -12.89
C VAL A 84 -4.48 -3.28 -13.28
N ALA A 85 -5.27 -3.85 -12.36
CA ALA A 85 -6.65 -4.24 -12.64
C ALA A 85 -7.55 -3.05 -13.03
N ALA A 86 -7.42 -1.92 -12.34
CA ALA A 86 -8.17 -0.72 -12.68
C ALA A 86 -7.82 -0.20 -14.09
N VAL A 87 -6.54 -0.22 -14.46
CA VAL A 87 -6.07 0.17 -15.80
C VAL A 87 -6.59 -0.80 -16.87
N LEU A 88 -6.53 -2.11 -16.60
CA LEU A 88 -6.99 -3.15 -17.54
C LEU A 88 -8.50 -3.09 -17.80
N ILE A 89 -9.30 -2.75 -16.78
CA ILE A 89 -10.77 -2.63 -16.92
C ILE A 89 -11.15 -1.33 -17.66
N ALA A 90 -10.40 -0.26 -17.46
CA ALA A 90 -10.68 1.04 -18.09
C ALA A 90 -10.21 1.13 -19.55
N ALA A 91 -9.29 0.27 -19.98
CA ALA A 91 -8.80 0.24 -21.35
C ALA A 91 -9.74 -0.54 -22.28
N ASP A 92 -9.90 -0.05 -23.52
CA ASP A 92 -10.65 -0.77 -24.53
C ASP A 92 -10.01 -2.14 -24.84
N PRO A 93 -10.80 -3.21 -24.99
CA PRO A 93 -10.26 -4.55 -25.22
C PRO A 93 -9.63 -4.67 -26.62
N ILE A 94 -8.31 -4.87 -26.65
CA ILE A 94 -7.51 -5.04 -27.88
C ILE A 94 -7.26 -6.54 -28.11
N THR A 95 -7.78 -7.10 -29.20
CA THR A 95 -7.67 -8.54 -29.52
C THR A 95 -6.22 -9.01 -29.67
N ASP A 96 -5.35 -8.15 -30.21
CA ASP A 96 -3.95 -8.49 -30.44
C ASP A 96 -3.19 -8.67 -29.12
N ALA A 97 -3.50 -7.85 -28.10
CA ALA A 97 -2.91 -7.95 -26.77
C ALA A 97 -3.33 -9.24 -26.04
N TRP A 98 -4.56 -9.72 -26.28
CA TRP A 98 -5.02 -11.00 -25.77
C TRP A 98 -4.26 -12.16 -26.41
N SER A 99 -4.04 -12.11 -27.73
CA SER A 99 -3.31 -13.17 -28.44
C SER A 99 -1.85 -13.28 -28.00
N ALA A 100 -1.20 -12.14 -27.72
CA ALA A 100 0.20 -12.09 -27.32
C ALA A 100 0.42 -12.34 -25.81
N GLY A 101 -0.52 -11.90 -24.95
CA GLY A 101 -0.33 -11.84 -23.50
C GLY A 101 -1.08 -12.91 -22.70
N ALA A 102 -2.20 -13.46 -23.20
CA ALA A 102 -3.08 -14.31 -22.39
C ALA A 102 -2.39 -15.60 -21.90
N LEU A 103 -1.59 -16.23 -22.77
CA LEU A 103 -0.86 -17.44 -22.42
C LEU A 103 0.20 -17.16 -21.35
N GLY A 104 0.92 -16.04 -21.45
CA GLY A 104 1.91 -15.61 -20.46
C GLY A 104 1.30 -15.33 -19.08
N ILE A 105 0.16 -14.63 -19.04
CA ILE A 105 -0.58 -14.35 -17.80
C ILE A 105 -1.07 -15.66 -17.16
N PHE A 106 -1.61 -16.59 -17.97
CA PHE A 106 -2.09 -17.88 -17.48
C PHE A 106 -0.97 -18.73 -16.90
N VAL A 107 0.18 -18.80 -17.56
CA VAL A 107 1.36 -19.51 -17.07
C VAL A 107 1.89 -18.88 -15.78
N ALA A 108 2.00 -17.56 -15.72
CA ALA A 108 2.43 -16.85 -14.50
C ALA A 108 1.49 -17.15 -13.32
N PHE A 109 0.18 -17.17 -13.55
CA PHE A 109 -0.81 -17.54 -12.54
C PHE A 109 -0.64 -18.99 -12.07
N MET A 110 -0.48 -19.94 -13.00
CA MET A 110 -0.23 -21.34 -12.65
C MET A 110 1.06 -21.53 -11.85
N VAL A 111 2.15 -20.86 -12.22
CA VAL A 111 3.42 -20.89 -11.48
C VAL A 111 3.25 -20.35 -10.06
N ALA A 112 2.51 -19.24 -9.89
CA ALA A 112 2.23 -18.69 -8.57
C ALA A 112 1.44 -19.67 -7.69
N VAL A 113 0.37 -20.28 -8.24
CA VAL A 113 -0.45 -21.29 -7.54
C VAL A 113 0.40 -22.50 -7.14
N VAL A 114 1.19 -23.04 -8.06
CA VAL A 114 2.06 -24.20 -7.79
C VAL A 114 3.08 -23.87 -6.71
N THR A 115 3.68 -22.69 -6.74
CA THR A 115 4.67 -22.25 -5.74
C THR A 115 4.06 -22.16 -4.34
N VAL A 116 2.85 -21.58 -4.22
CA VAL A 116 2.12 -21.52 -2.93
C VAL A 116 1.76 -22.91 -2.44
N MET A 117 1.26 -23.79 -3.31
CA MET A 117 0.91 -25.17 -2.97
C MET A 117 2.15 -25.95 -2.51
N ALA A 118 3.29 -25.78 -3.20
CA ALA A 118 4.56 -26.39 -2.83
C ALA A 118 5.03 -25.91 -1.46
N ALA A 119 4.98 -24.60 -1.20
CA ALA A 119 5.34 -24.01 0.10
C ALA A 119 4.43 -24.51 1.23
N MET A 120 3.12 -24.63 1.00
CA MET A 120 2.19 -25.20 1.98
C MET A 120 2.46 -26.68 2.23
N TYR A 121 2.75 -27.45 1.18
CA TYR A 121 3.05 -28.87 1.29
C TYR A 121 4.34 -29.11 2.09
N THR A 122 5.43 -28.40 1.77
CA THR A 122 6.70 -28.51 2.49
C THR A 122 6.57 -28.08 3.96
N TYR A 123 5.82 -27.01 4.25
CA TYR A 123 5.57 -26.57 5.63
C TYR A 123 4.76 -27.60 6.45
N ARG A 124 3.87 -28.35 5.79
CA ARG A 124 3.06 -29.40 6.42
C ARG A 124 3.83 -30.70 6.64
N THR A 125 4.78 -31.04 5.75
CA THR A 125 5.55 -32.29 5.83
C THR A 125 6.84 -32.17 6.64
N MET A 126 7.31 -30.96 6.95
CA MET A 126 8.49 -30.76 7.78
C MET A 126 8.27 -31.18 9.26
N PRO A 127 9.16 -31.99 9.85
CA PRO A 127 9.18 -32.27 11.29
C PRO A 127 9.32 -30.98 12.10
N LYS A 128 8.77 -30.95 13.33
CA LYS A 128 8.94 -29.81 14.25
C LYS A 128 10.43 -29.63 14.57
N SER A 129 11.07 -28.67 13.91
CA SER A 129 12.45 -28.23 14.10
C SER A 129 12.46 -26.71 14.30
N ASN A 130 13.52 -26.15 14.91
CA ASN A 130 13.67 -24.71 15.12
C ASN A 130 13.62 -23.89 13.80
N ALA A 131 13.83 -24.54 12.65
CA ALA A 131 13.66 -23.95 11.32
C ALA A 131 12.19 -23.74 10.89
N ARG A 132 11.21 -24.26 11.64
CA ARG A 132 9.77 -24.12 11.36
C ARG A 132 9.15 -22.84 11.95
N GLY A 133 9.85 -22.18 12.87
CA GLY A 133 9.38 -20.99 13.60
C GLY A 133 10.22 -19.73 13.38
N LEU A 134 11.15 -19.77 12.41
CA LEU A 134 11.85 -18.61 11.86
C LEU A 134 11.10 -18.12 10.61
#